data_AF-A0A357N674-F1
#
_entry.id   AF-A0A357N674-F1
#
_cell.length_a   1.000
_cell.length_b   1.000
_cell.length_c   1.000
_cell.angle_alpha   90.00
_cell.angle_beta   90.00
_cell.angle_gamma   90.00
#
_symmetry.space_group_name_H-M   'P 1'
#
loop_
_entity.id
_entity.type
_entity.pdbx_description
1 polymer ?
#
loop_
_entity_poly.entity_id
_entity_poly.type
_entity_poly.pdbx_seq_one_letter_code
_entity_poly.pdbx_strand_id
1 'polypeptide(L)'
;MIRDTSAQDQIVSAPSASAPRAAWQRYRWPALGAVALLAAIGWAVHAWSNASRSFDSSRVRIAEVQRGDLVRDIAADGRVIAANSPTLYAISAGTVDLKVVAGDVVKKGQELAIIDSPELRSKLAQEQAT
;
A
#
# COMPACT_ATOMS: atom_id res chain seq x y z
N MET A 1 50.55 35.76 101.23
CA MET A 1 49.58 36.50 100.39
C MET A 1 49.78 36.05 98.95
N ILE A 2 48.91 35.15 98.47
CA ILE A 2 48.65 34.82 97.06
C ILE A 2 47.13 34.62 97.00
N ARG A 3 46.43 35.20 96.01
CA ARG A 3 44.98 35.08 95.85
C ARG A 3 44.64 33.67 95.37
N ASP A 4 43.68 33.04 96.05
CA ASP A 4 43.15 31.75 95.66
C ASP A 4 42.44 31.87 94.29
N THR A 5 42.89 31.06 93.33
CA THR A 5 42.34 30.97 91.97
C THR A 5 41.40 29.78 91.81
N SER A 6 41.05 29.08 92.89
CA SER A 6 40.14 27.92 92.91
C SER A 6 38.77 28.19 92.28
N ALA A 7 38.34 29.46 92.22
CA ALA A 7 37.07 29.87 91.62
C ALA A 7 37.12 30.15 90.10
N GLN A 8 38.28 30.04 89.46
CA GLN A 8 38.43 30.27 88.01
C GLN A 8 38.37 28.99 87.17
N ASP A 9 38.33 27.82 87.81
CA ASP A 9 38.28 26.54 87.10
C ASP A 9 36.82 26.18 86.79
N GLN A 10 36.35 26.57 85.59
CA GLN A 10 35.13 26.02 85.01
C GLN A 10 35.49 24.74 84.26
N ILE A 11 35.03 23.60 84.76
CA ILE A 11 35.08 22.34 84.04
C ILE A 11 34.24 22.52 82.77
N VAL A 12 34.90 22.74 81.64
CA VAL A 12 34.26 22.65 80.32
C VAL A 12 33.86 21.20 80.15
N SER A 13 32.63 20.90 80.57
CA SER A 13 32.01 19.61 80.33
C SER A 13 31.98 19.43 78.82
N ALA A 14 32.86 18.56 78.30
CA ALA A 14 32.72 18.08 76.94
C ALA A 14 31.27 17.62 76.77
N PRO A 15 30.57 18.00 75.67
CA PRO A 15 29.18 17.62 75.49
C PRO A 15 29.10 16.11 75.68
N SER A 16 28.25 15.68 76.60
CA SER A 16 28.06 14.28 76.94
C SER A 16 27.94 13.47 75.64
N ALA A 17 28.71 12.40 75.52
CA ALA A 17 28.72 11.49 74.37
C ALA A 17 27.41 10.68 74.20
N SER A 18 26.29 11.24 74.65
CA SER A 18 24.95 10.65 74.70
C SER A 18 23.91 11.60 74.08
N ALA A 19 24.13 12.05 72.84
CA ALA A 19 23.05 12.69 72.09
C ALA A 19 23.09 12.37 70.58
N PRO A 20 22.87 11.11 70.16
CA PRO A 20 22.49 10.85 68.77
C PRO A 20 21.20 11.62 68.39
N ARG A 21 20.34 11.95 69.37
CA ARG A 21 19.08 12.68 69.17
C ARG A 21 19.24 14.14 68.74
N ALA A 22 20.20 14.90 69.31
CA ALA A 22 20.40 16.31 68.97
C ALA A 22 21.08 16.47 67.59
N ALA A 23 22.04 15.60 67.29
CA ALA A 23 22.67 15.53 65.96
C ALA A 23 21.68 15.04 64.89
N TRP A 24 20.70 14.20 65.24
CA TRP A 24 19.66 13.78 64.29
C TRP A 24 18.65 14.90 64.03
N GLN A 25 18.21 15.64 65.06
CA GLN A 25 17.28 16.77 64.90
C GLN A 25 17.78 17.86 63.93
N ARG A 26 19.08 18.18 63.94
CA ARG A 26 19.67 19.14 62.97
C ARG A 26 19.67 18.63 61.52
N TYR A 27 19.73 17.31 61.31
CA TYR A 27 19.72 16.71 59.97
C TYR A 27 18.32 16.33 59.47
N ARG A 28 17.28 16.40 60.31
CA ARG A 28 15.90 16.07 59.91
C ARG A 28 15.37 17.00 58.82
N TRP A 29 15.61 18.30 58.94
CA TRP A 29 15.19 19.28 57.94
C TRP A 29 15.88 19.12 56.58
N PRO A 30 17.23 19.00 56.48
CA PRO A 30 17.87 18.75 55.20
C PRO A 30 17.53 17.36 54.63
N ALA A 31 17.35 16.33 55.46
CA ALA A 31 16.91 15.02 55.00
C ALA A 31 15.49 15.06 54.42
N LEU A 32 14.56 15.77 55.08
CA LEU A 32 13.20 15.97 54.57
C LEU A 32 13.23 16.74 53.25
N GLY A 33 14.07 17.79 53.15
CA GLY A 33 14.28 18.55 51.92
C GLY A 33 14.82 17.69 50.78
N ALA A 34 15.79 16.80 51.06
CA ALA A 34 16.33 15.86 50.08
C ALA A 34 15.27 14.86 49.60
N VAL A 35 14.46 14.32 50.51
CA VAL A 35 13.35 13.41 50.16
C VAL A 35 12.30 14.13 49.32
N ALA A 36 11.92 15.36 49.69
CA ALA A 36 10.98 16.17 48.92
C ALA A 36 11.52 16.49 47.51
N LEU A 37 12.82 16.80 47.40
CA LEU A 37 13.47 17.05 46.12
C LEU A 37 13.47 15.79 45.24
N LEU A 38 13.81 14.63 45.81
CA LEU A 38 13.77 13.35 45.08
C LEU A 38 12.35 13.00 44.63
N ALA A 39 11.34 13.25 45.46
CA ALA A 39 9.95 13.05 45.08
C ALA A 39 9.52 14.01 43.95
N ALA A 40 9.93 15.28 44.01
CA ALA A 40 9.66 16.26 42.97
C ALA A 40 10.34 15.88 41.64
N ILE A 41 11.59 15.40 41.68
CA ILE A 41 12.30 14.90 40.51
C ILE A 41 11.57 13.68 39.93
N GLY A 42 11.20 12.71 40.77
CA GLY A 42 10.46 11.53 40.34
C GLY A 42 9.11 11.87 39.69
N TRP A 43 8.38 12.84 40.26
CA TRP A 43 7.13 13.34 39.71
C TRP A 43 7.33 14.05 38.36
N ALA A 44 8.35 14.91 38.24
CA ALA A 44 8.66 15.60 37.00
C ALA A 44 9.04 14.63 35.87
N VAL A 45 9.85 13.60 36.18
CA VAL A 45 10.21 12.54 35.22
C VAL A 45 8.97 11.78 34.77
N HIS A 46 8.08 11.40 35.70
CA HIS A 46 6.85 10.70 35.37
C HIS A 46 5.93 11.56 34.49
N ALA A 47 5.72 12.83 34.84
CA ALA A 47 4.90 13.77 34.08
C ALA A 47 5.43 13.98 32.66
N TRP A 48 6.75 14.11 32.48
CA TRP A 48 7.36 14.32 31.16
C TRP A 48 7.32 13.05 30.29
N SER A 49 7.45 11.86 30.90
CA SER A 49 7.37 10.58 30.17
C SER A 49 6.01 10.36 29.50
N ASN A 50 4.94 10.95 30.02
CA ASN A 50 3.60 10.89 29.44
C ASN A 50 3.36 11.95 28.35
N ALA A 51 4.20 12.98 28.25
CA ALA A 51 4.01 14.10 27.31
C ALA A 51 4.60 13.84 25.90
N SER A 52 5.38 12.77 25.72
CA SER A 52 6.13 12.49 24.49
C SER A 52 5.37 11.68 23.43
N ARG A 53 4.09 11.34 23.65
CA ARG A 53 3.28 10.64 22.65
C ARG A 53 2.44 11.62 21.83
N SER A 54 2.91 11.97 20.64
CA SER A 54 2.18 12.84 19.69
C SER A 54 0.80 12.31 19.31
N PHE A 55 0.56 11.01 19.45
CA PHE A 55 -0.74 10.36 19.26
C PHE A 55 -1.00 9.32 20.36
N ASP A 56 -2.26 9.17 20.75
CA ASP A 56 -2.65 8.13 21.72
C ASP A 56 -2.67 6.79 20.98
N SER A 57 -2.04 5.77 21.55
CA SER A 57 -2.06 4.40 21.02
C SER A 57 -3.48 3.86 20.85
N SER A 58 -4.45 4.33 21.65
CA SER A 58 -5.86 3.97 21.49
C SER A 58 -6.48 4.49 20.19
N ARG A 59 -5.89 5.53 19.58
CA ARG A 59 -6.39 6.22 18.39
C ARG A 59 -5.80 5.67 17.09
N VAL A 60 -4.88 4.72 17.15
CA VAL A 60 -4.23 4.15 15.95
C VAL A 60 -4.60 2.68 15.84
N ARG A 61 -5.09 2.28 14.67
CA ARG A 61 -5.30 0.87 14.31
C ARG A 61 -4.16 0.43 13.41
N ILE A 62 -3.37 -0.53 13.87
CA ILE A 62 -2.25 -1.09 13.13
C ILE A 62 -2.67 -2.47 12.67
N ALA A 63 -2.50 -2.74 11.38
CA ALA A 63 -2.71 -4.06 10.79
C ALA A 63 -1.41 -4.57 10.19
N GLU A 64 -1.24 -5.90 10.22
CA GLU A 64 -0.11 -6.57 9.57
C GLU A 64 -0.31 -6.57 8.05
N VAL A 65 0.74 -6.21 7.31
CA VAL A 65 0.72 -6.23 5.84
C VAL A 65 1.16 -7.60 5.35
N GLN A 66 0.31 -8.25 4.56
CA GLN A 66 0.62 -9.55 3.95
C GLN A 66 0.88 -9.38 2.45
N ARG A 67 1.79 -10.20 1.93
CA ARG A 67 2.05 -10.31 0.48
C ARG A 67 1.26 -11.48 -0.07
N GLY A 68 0.53 -11.25 -1.16
CA GLY A 68 -0.18 -12.27 -1.90
C GLY A 68 -0.31 -11.88 -3.36
N ASP A 69 -0.84 -12.78 -4.16
CA ASP A 69 -1.01 -12.54 -5.59
C ASP A 69 -2.20 -11.62 -5.84
N LEU A 70 -1.99 -10.62 -6.70
CA LEU A 70 -3.04 -9.74 -7.18
C LEU A 70 -3.25 -10.00 -8.67
N VAL A 71 -4.30 -10.75 -9.00
CA VAL A 71 -4.74 -10.94 -10.37
C VAL A 71 -5.68 -9.79 -10.75
N ARG A 72 -5.43 -9.15 -11.89
CA ARG A 72 -6.32 -8.13 -12.45
C ARG A 72 -6.81 -8.64 -13.81
N ASP A 73 -8.08 -8.99 -13.86
CA ASP A 73 -8.73 -9.32 -15.11
C ASP A 73 -9.02 -8.04 -15.89
N ILE A 74 -8.75 -8.07 -17.19
CA ILE A 74 -9.04 -6.98 -18.11
C ILE A 74 -10.11 -7.47 -19.07
N ALA A 75 -11.29 -6.85 -19.02
CA ALA A 75 -12.35 -7.09 -19.98
C ALA A 75 -12.24 -6.10 -21.14
N ALA A 76 -12.42 -6.59 -22.36
CA ALA A 76 -12.48 -5.76 -23.57
C ALA A 76 -13.64 -6.22 -24.44
N ASP A 77 -14.39 -5.26 -24.96
CA ASP A 77 -15.45 -5.53 -25.92
C ASP A 77 -14.86 -5.70 -27.32
N GLY A 78 -15.38 -6.68 -28.06
CA GLY A 78 -14.94 -6.99 -29.42
C GLY A 78 -16.10 -7.35 -30.33
N ARG A 79 -15.91 -7.13 -31.64
CA ARG A 79 -16.86 -7.55 -32.68
C ARG A 79 -16.23 -8.62 -33.55
N VAL A 80 -16.92 -9.74 -33.71
CA VAL A 80 -16.54 -10.81 -34.64
C VAL A 80 -17.00 -10.41 -36.05
N ILE A 81 -16.07 -10.41 -37.01
CA ILE A 81 -16.33 -10.12 -38.42
C ILE A 81 -15.81 -11.27 -39.29
N ALA A 82 -16.37 -11.41 -40.50
CA ALA A 82 -15.86 -12.37 -41.46
C ALA A 82 -14.42 -12.01 -41.85
N ALA A 83 -13.50 -12.96 -41.73
CA ALA A 83 -12.09 -12.75 -42.11
C ALA A 83 -11.93 -12.55 -43.64
N ASN A 84 -12.82 -13.14 -44.43
CA ASN A 84 -12.83 -13.02 -45.89
C ASN A 84 -14.29 -13.00 -46.39
N SER A 85 -14.68 -11.94 -47.07
CA SER A 85 -16.04 -11.74 -47.58
C SER A 85 -16.00 -11.23 -49.03
N PRO A 86 -15.58 -12.06 -50.00
CA PRO A 86 -15.48 -11.65 -51.39
C PRO A 86 -16.86 -11.60 -52.05
N THR A 87 -17.07 -10.61 -52.91
CA THR A 87 -18.24 -10.51 -53.79
C THR A 87 -17.83 -10.88 -55.21
N LEU A 88 -18.56 -11.79 -55.83
CA LEU A 88 -18.32 -12.21 -57.22
C LEU A 88 -19.16 -11.37 -58.17
N TYR A 89 -18.56 -10.97 -59.27
CA TYR A 89 -19.20 -10.24 -60.36
C TYR A 89 -19.12 -11.06 -61.65
N ALA A 90 -20.14 -10.93 -62.50
CA ALA A 90 -20.10 -11.49 -63.84
C ALA A 90 -19.08 -10.75 -64.70
N ILE A 91 -18.27 -11.49 -65.46
CA ILE A 91 -17.23 -10.94 -66.34
C ILE A 91 -17.76 -10.48 -67.71
N SER A 92 -18.97 -10.91 -68.07
CA SER A 92 -19.63 -10.59 -69.33
C SER A 92 -21.14 -10.53 -69.17
N ALA A 93 -21.81 -9.86 -70.11
CA ALA A 93 -23.25 -9.93 -70.24
C ALA A 93 -23.67 -11.34 -70.72
N GLY A 94 -24.76 -11.85 -70.18
CA GLY A 94 -25.25 -13.19 -70.48
C GLY A 94 -26.30 -13.67 -69.48
N THR A 95 -26.81 -14.87 -69.71
CA THR A 95 -27.72 -15.54 -68.78
C THR A 95 -26.92 -16.31 -67.73
N VAL A 96 -27.28 -16.16 -66.46
CA VAL A 96 -26.57 -16.79 -65.34
C VAL A 96 -27.37 -17.99 -64.81
N ASP A 97 -26.72 -19.15 -64.74
CA ASP A 97 -27.24 -20.34 -64.08
C ASP A 97 -26.42 -20.63 -62.81
N LEU A 98 -27.08 -20.63 -61.65
CA LEU A 98 -26.42 -20.80 -60.34
C LEU A 98 -26.39 -22.28 -59.96
N LYS A 99 -25.23 -22.79 -59.56
CA LYS A 99 -25.04 -24.19 -59.13
C LYS A 99 -25.10 -24.38 -57.62
N VAL A 100 -25.18 -23.30 -56.87
CA VAL A 100 -25.20 -23.28 -55.41
C VAL A 100 -26.34 -22.40 -54.91
N VAL A 101 -26.82 -22.69 -53.70
CA VAL A 101 -27.89 -21.93 -53.05
C VAL A 101 -27.29 -21.09 -51.91
N ALA A 102 -27.98 -20.01 -51.55
CA ALA A 102 -27.60 -19.18 -50.42
C ALA A 102 -27.52 -20.01 -49.13
N GLY A 103 -26.36 -19.94 -48.45
CA GLY A 103 -26.08 -20.68 -47.23
C GLY A 103 -25.19 -21.91 -47.42
N ASP A 104 -24.92 -22.33 -48.65
CA ASP A 104 -24.05 -23.46 -48.93
C ASP A 104 -22.59 -23.18 -48.58
N VAL A 105 -21.91 -24.19 -48.04
CA VAL A 105 -20.46 -24.16 -47.82
C VAL A 105 -19.75 -24.54 -49.12
N VAL A 106 -18.98 -23.62 -49.68
CA VAL A 106 -18.28 -23.79 -50.95
C VAL A 106 -16.77 -23.88 -50.78
N LYS A 107 -16.11 -24.63 -51.65
CA LYS A 107 -14.65 -24.78 -51.65
C LYS A 107 -14.00 -23.89 -52.70
N LYS A 108 -12.73 -23.55 -52.50
CA LYS A 108 -11.94 -22.81 -53.50
C LYS A 108 -11.89 -23.62 -54.81
N GLY A 109 -12.22 -22.98 -55.92
CA GLY A 109 -12.25 -23.60 -57.25
C GLY A 109 -13.53 -24.39 -57.55
N GLN A 110 -14.50 -24.43 -56.64
CA GLN A 110 -15.82 -24.98 -56.92
C GLN A 110 -16.56 -24.08 -57.91
N GLU A 111 -17.24 -24.69 -58.88
CA GLU A 111 -18.12 -23.97 -59.79
C GLU A 111 -19.34 -23.44 -59.03
N LEU A 112 -19.58 -22.13 -59.13
CA LEU A 112 -20.67 -21.45 -58.43
C LEU A 112 -21.77 -21.02 -59.41
N ALA A 113 -21.39 -20.65 -60.63
CA ALA A 113 -22.31 -20.20 -61.66
C ALA A 113 -21.73 -20.47 -63.05
N ILE A 114 -22.61 -20.71 -64.01
CA ILE A 114 -22.29 -20.75 -65.44
C ILE A 114 -22.91 -19.52 -66.10
N ILE A 115 -22.14 -18.83 -66.94
CA ILE A 115 -22.61 -17.66 -67.68
C ILE A 115 -22.66 -18.02 -69.17
N ASP A 116 -23.84 -17.97 -69.76
CA ASP A 116 -24.00 -18.10 -71.20
C ASP A 116 -24.05 -16.72 -71.87
N SER A 117 -22.96 -16.35 -72.56
CA SER A 117 -22.81 -15.07 -73.28
C SER A 117 -22.87 -15.28 -74.80
N PRO A 118 -23.91 -14.75 -75.48
CA PRO A 118 -23.99 -14.75 -76.94
C PRO A 118 -22.86 -13.95 -77.61
N GLU A 119 -22.42 -12.86 -76.99
CA GLU A 119 -21.38 -11.97 -77.51
C GLU A 119 -20.02 -12.67 -77.52
N LEU A 120 -19.66 -13.34 -76.42
CA LEU A 120 -18.42 -14.11 -76.34
C LEU A 120 -18.42 -15.30 -77.32
N ARG A 121 -19.56 -15.98 -77.49
CA ARG A 121 -19.69 -17.06 -78.49
C ARG A 121 -19.49 -16.55 -79.91
N SER A 122 -20.10 -15.41 -80.24
CA SER A 122 -19.94 -14.78 -81.55
C SER A 122 -18.48 -14.38 -81.81
N LYS A 123 -17.83 -13.79 -80.79
CA LYS A 123 -16.42 -13.41 -80.87
C LYS A 123 -15.51 -14.63 -81.05
N LEU A 124 -15.74 -15.70 -80.27
CA LEU A 124 -14.96 -16.94 -80.40
C LEU A 124 -15.09 -17.55 -81.81
N ALA A 125 -16.29 -17.58 -82.37
CA ALA A 125 -16.51 -18.09 -83.73
C ALA A 125 -15.79 -17.24 -84.79
N GLN A 126 -15.71 -15.93 -84.60
CA GLN A 126 -14.98 -15.02 -85.50
C GLN A 126 -13.46 -15.26 -85.45
N GLU A 127 -12.90 -15.44 -84.26
CA GLU A 127 -11.47 -15.74 -84.07
C GLU A 127 -11.09 -17.13 -84.61
N GLN A 128 -12.00 -18.11 -84.53
CA GLN A 128 -11.77 -19.46 -85.06
C GLN A 128 -11.87 -19.54 -86.59
N ALA A 129 -12.54 -18.58 -87.23
CA ALA A 129 -12.67 -18.49 -88.67
C ALA A 129 -11.50 -17.75 -89.35
N THR A 130 -10.57 -17.21 -88.56
CA THR A 130 -9.35 -16.52 -89.00
C THR A 130 -8.14 -17.44 -88.86
#